data_AF-A0A932UBR1-F1
#
_entry.id   AF-A0A932UBR1-F1
#
_cell.length_a   1.000
_cell.length_b   1.000
_cell.length_c   1.000
_cell.angle_alpha   90.00
_cell.angle_beta   90.00
_cell.angle_gamma   90.00
#
_symmetry.space_group_name_H-M   'P 1'
#
loop_
_entity.id
_entity.type
_entity.pdbx_description
1 polymer ?
#
loop_
_entity_poly.entity_id
_entity_poly.type
_entity_poly.pdbx_seq_one_letter_code
_entity_poly.pdbx_strand_id
1 'polypeptide(L)'
;MEQDDEDRLARYCFVLALFEELYRSGNPVWWRAPWSAMREKGVVRAWLELASPNAVDDLRQLSWLFCDRQADWHEKTVVLNPTFAGSTHVGGADADLIVDGCLIDIKTTVQPRREVPIALYQLLGYTLLDYDDRYGING
;
A
#
# COMPACT_ATOMS: atom_id res chain seq x y z
N MET A 1 13.65 -13.80 -7.54
CA MET A 1 14.30 -12.92 -6.56
C MET A 1 14.88 -13.81 -5.47
N GLU A 2 16.11 -13.56 -5.01
CA GLU A 2 16.70 -14.34 -3.92
C GLU A 2 16.02 -13.97 -2.58
N GLN A 3 15.87 -14.92 -1.68
CA GLN A 3 15.09 -14.71 -0.44
C GLN A 3 15.70 -13.61 0.44
N ASP A 4 17.03 -13.53 0.53
CA ASP A 4 17.71 -12.52 1.34
C ASP A 4 17.47 -11.09 0.81
N ASP A 5 17.33 -10.93 -0.50
CA ASP A 5 16.98 -9.64 -1.12
C ASP A 5 15.54 -9.25 -0.80
N GLU A 6 14.61 -10.21 -0.81
CA GLU A 6 13.20 -9.99 -0.47
C GLU A 6 13.02 -9.64 1.01
N ASP A 7 13.71 -10.36 1.90
CA ASP A 7 13.71 -10.06 3.34
C ASP A 7 14.21 -8.63 3.61
N ARG A 8 15.25 -8.22 2.87
CA ARG A 8 15.77 -6.86 2.96
C ARG A 8 14.77 -5.84 2.45
N LEU A 9 14.08 -6.10 1.34
CA LEU A 9 13.02 -5.24 0.81
C LEU A 9 11.86 -5.12 1.80
N ALA A 10 11.40 -6.24 2.36
CA ALA A 10 10.34 -6.28 3.36
C ALA A 10 10.66 -5.40 4.58
N ARG A 11 11.92 -5.42 5.06
CA ARG A 11 12.36 -4.53 6.16
C ARG A 11 12.29 -3.05 5.78
N TYR A 12 12.65 -2.69 4.54
CA TYR A 12 12.49 -1.32 4.07
C TYR A 12 11.01 -0.92 3.96
N CYS A 13 10.16 -1.77 3.38
CA CYS A 13 8.72 -1.54 3.28
C CYS A 13 8.09 -1.32 4.67
N PHE A 14 8.47 -2.15 5.65
CA PHE A 14 8.01 -2.00 7.02
C PHE A 14 8.38 -0.63 7.61
N VAL A 15 9.63 -0.20 7.47
CA VAL A 15 10.08 1.11 7.97
C VAL A 15 9.36 2.25 7.26
N LEU A 16 9.15 2.18 5.94
CA LEU A 16 8.41 3.19 5.17
C LEU A 16 6.95 3.29 5.62
N ALA A 17 6.30 2.15 5.92
CA ALA A 17 4.95 2.14 6.46
C ALA A 17 4.85 2.88 7.81
N LEU A 18 5.93 2.91 8.62
CA LEU A 18 5.94 3.68 9.87
C LEU A 18 5.92 5.19 9.64
N PHE A 19 6.55 5.67 8.57
CA PHE A 19 6.49 7.07 8.19
C PHE A 19 5.11 7.45 7.66
N GLU A 20 4.49 6.58 6.87
CA GLU A 20 3.15 6.82 6.35
C GLU A 20 2.10 6.86 7.45
N GLU A 21 2.17 5.94 8.42
CA GLU A 21 1.31 5.95 9.61
C GLU A 21 1.49 7.24 10.42
N LEU A 22 2.74 7.72 10.60
CA LEU A 22 3.00 8.99 11.29
C LEU A 22 2.36 10.17 10.55
N TYR A 23 2.43 10.18 9.22
CA TYR A 23 1.82 11.22 8.39
C TYR A 23 0.29 11.20 8.48
N ARG A 24 -0.35 10.03 8.36
CA ARG A 24 -1.82 9.89 8.35
C ARG A 24 -2.46 10.09 9.71
N SER A 25 -1.89 9.49 10.75
CA SER A 25 -2.53 9.43 12.07
C SER A 25 -2.18 10.63 12.95
N GLY A 26 -1.08 11.34 12.65
CA GLY A 26 -0.54 12.48 13.43
C GLY A 26 -0.08 12.15 14.84
N ASN A 27 -0.62 11.08 15.46
CA ASN A 27 -0.29 10.56 16.77
C ASN A 27 -0.54 9.04 16.81
N PRO A 28 0.45 8.21 16.45
CA PRO A 28 0.29 6.75 16.43
C PRO A 28 0.24 6.20 17.87
N VAL A 29 -0.96 6.06 18.42
CA VAL A 29 -1.18 5.56 19.79
C VAL A 29 -0.78 4.09 19.93
N TRP A 30 -1.00 3.28 18.88
CA TRP A 30 -0.75 1.83 18.88
C TRP A 30 0.68 1.42 18.52
N TRP A 31 1.53 2.37 18.09
CA TRP A 31 2.89 2.11 17.57
C TRP A 31 3.98 3.01 18.19
N ARG A 32 3.78 3.45 19.44
CA ARG A 32 4.76 4.31 20.13
C ARG A 32 6.14 3.68 20.25
N ALA A 33 6.21 2.36 20.44
CA ALA A 33 7.46 1.67 20.74
C ALA A 33 8.48 1.73 19.57
N PRO A 34 8.10 1.45 18.31
CA PRO A 34 9.07 1.54 17.21
C PRO A 34 9.46 2.98 16.89
N TRP A 35 8.56 3.96 17.06
CA TRP A 35 8.94 5.37 16.89
C TRP A 35 9.95 5.85 17.95
N SER A 36 9.74 5.50 19.21
CA SER A 36 10.72 5.77 20.27
C SER A 36 12.06 5.13 19.94
N ALA A 37 12.06 3.87 19.51
CA ALA A 37 13.27 3.17 19.11
C ALA A 37 13.94 3.79 17.87
N MET A 38 13.18 4.31 16.90
CA MET A 38 13.76 5.02 15.74
C MET A 38 14.48 6.29 16.16
N ARG A 39 13.90 7.08 17.06
CA ARG A 39 14.52 8.29 17.61
C ARG A 39 15.83 7.99 18.35
N GLU A 40 15.89 6.88 19.08
CA GLU A 40 17.07 6.46 19.85
C GLU A 40 18.18 5.89 18.97
N LYS A 41 17.82 5.09 17.95
CA LYS A 41 18.78 4.30 17.18
C LYS A 41 19.55 5.09 16.10
N GLY A 42 19.09 6.28 15.69
CA GLY A 42 19.85 7.28 14.91
C GLY A 42 20.37 6.90 13.50
N VAL A 43 20.32 5.63 13.08
CA VAL A 43 20.82 5.16 11.79
C VAL A 43 19.87 4.14 11.14
N VAL A 44 19.73 4.21 9.81
CA VAL A 44 18.78 3.40 9.01
C VAL A 44 18.92 1.90 9.28
N ARG A 45 20.15 1.38 9.40
CA ARG A 45 20.39 -0.05 9.66
C ARG A 45 19.67 -0.54 10.93
N ALA A 46 19.68 0.28 11.97
CA ALA A 46 19.09 -0.08 13.25
C ALA A 46 17.54 0.03 13.22
N TRP A 47 16.97 0.82 12.29
CA TRP A 47 15.53 0.86 12.04
C TRP A 47 15.02 -0.39 11.33
N LEU A 48 15.82 -0.99 10.43
CA LEU A 48 15.45 -2.24 9.74
C LEU A 48 15.27 -3.42 10.72
N GLU A 49 15.90 -3.35 11.89
CA GLU A 49 15.73 -4.33 12.97
C GLU A 49 14.38 -4.20 13.71
N LEU A 50 13.62 -3.13 13.46
CA LEU A 50 12.29 -2.95 14.07
C LEU A 50 11.23 -3.87 13.45
N ALA A 51 11.46 -4.32 12.22
CA ALA A 51 10.64 -5.34 11.58
C ALA A 51 10.91 -6.69 12.26
N SER A 52 9.89 -7.22 12.95
CA SER A 52 9.95 -8.55 13.54
C SER A 52 10.10 -9.62 12.45
N PRO A 53 10.66 -10.80 12.75
CA PRO A 53 10.73 -11.89 11.80
C PRO A 53 9.37 -12.25 11.17
N ASN A 54 8.29 -12.23 11.95
CA ASN A 54 6.94 -12.50 11.45
C ASN A 54 6.46 -11.42 10.48
N ALA A 55 6.73 -10.14 10.75
CA ALA A 55 6.36 -9.07 9.83
C ALA A 55 7.13 -9.14 8.50
N VAL A 56 8.41 -9.53 8.55
CA VAL A 56 9.22 -9.79 7.36
C VAL A 56 8.64 -10.99 6.58
N ASP A 57 8.29 -12.06 7.29
CA ASP A 57 7.70 -13.25 6.68
C ASP A 57 6.35 -12.96 6.01
N ASP A 58 5.45 -12.24 6.68
CA ASP A 58 4.15 -11.83 6.15
C ASP A 58 4.31 -10.96 4.88
N LEU A 59 5.18 -9.95 4.93
CA LEU A 59 5.44 -9.07 3.78
C LEU A 59 6.05 -9.81 2.60
N ARG A 60 6.99 -10.72 2.85
CA ARG A 60 7.58 -11.59 1.83
C ARG A 60 6.52 -12.48 1.18
N GLN A 61 5.67 -13.13 1.97
CA GLN A 61 4.59 -13.97 1.46
C GLN A 61 3.60 -13.17 0.59
N LEU A 62 3.25 -11.94 1.01
CA LEU A 62 2.40 -11.04 0.22
C LEU A 62 3.06 -10.62 -1.10
N SER A 63 4.34 -10.27 -1.04
CA SER A 63 5.14 -9.89 -2.21
C SER A 63 5.20 -11.01 -3.24
N TRP A 64 5.53 -12.23 -2.82
CA TRP A 64 5.57 -13.39 -3.70
C TRP A 64 4.19 -13.76 -4.23
N LEU A 65 3.15 -13.72 -3.39
CA LEU A 65 1.78 -13.96 -3.85
C LEU A 65 1.38 -12.95 -4.94
N PHE A 66 1.78 -11.68 -4.80
CA PHE A 66 1.53 -10.67 -5.82
C PHE A 66 2.28 -10.99 -7.12
N CYS A 67 3.59 -11.27 -7.05
CA CYS A 67 4.39 -11.63 -8.21
C CYS A 67 3.85 -12.88 -8.93
N ASP A 68 3.44 -13.90 -8.19
CA ASP A 68 2.92 -15.15 -8.75
C ASP A 68 1.55 -14.96 -9.43
N ARG A 69 0.69 -14.12 -8.85
CA ARG A 69 -0.70 -13.95 -9.31
C ARG A 69 -0.84 -12.92 -10.42
N GLN A 70 0.03 -11.91 -10.44
CA GLN A 70 -0.03 -10.78 -11.35
C GLN A 70 1.19 -10.74 -12.27
N ALA A 71 1.80 -11.91 -12.50
CA ALA A 71 2.98 -12.06 -13.32
C ALA A 71 2.81 -11.48 -14.72
N ASP A 72 1.60 -11.39 -15.27
CA ASP A 72 1.27 -10.89 -16.62
C ASP A 72 1.13 -9.36 -16.71
N TRP A 73 1.15 -8.62 -15.59
CA TRP A 73 0.91 -7.17 -15.62
C TRP A 73 2.05 -6.36 -16.25
N HIS A 74 3.25 -6.93 -16.41
CA HIS A 74 4.38 -6.27 -17.05
C HIS A 74 4.16 -5.96 -18.53
N GLU A 75 3.20 -6.63 -19.18
CA GLU A 75 2.84 -6.39 -20.58
C GLU A 75 1.67 -5.40 -20.73
N LYS A 76 1.08 -4.97 -19.61
CA LYS A 76 -0.14 -4.14 -19.57
C LYS A 76 0.18 -2.67 -19.35
N THR A 77 -0.77 -1.80 -19.67
CA THR A 77 -0.69 -0.39 -19.32
C THR A 77 -1.01 -0.22 -17.84
N VAL A 78 -0.02 0.17 -17.05
CA VAL A 78 -0.16 0.36 -15.59
C VAL A 78 -0.02 1.83 -15.23
N VAL A 79 -1.04 2.38 -14.57
CA VAL A 79 -1.01 3.70 -13.93
C VAL A 79 -0.92 3.49 -12.43
N LEU A 80 0.15 4.01 -11.80
CA LEU A 80 0.35 3.94 -10.36
C LEU A 80 -0.13 5.24 -9.70
N ASN A 81 -0.84 5.13 -8.58
CA ASN A 81 -1.34 6.25 -7.79
C ASN A 81 -2.04 7.35 -8.62
N PRO A 82 -3.08 7.01 -9.41
CA PRO A 82 -3.76 7.99 -10.25
C PRO A 82 -4.36 9.11 -9.39
N THR A 83 -4.23 10.34 -9.89
CA THR A 83 -4.93 11.49 -9.32
C THR A 83 -6.12 11.83 -10.21
N PHE A 84 -7.33 11.81 -9.64
CA PHE A 84 -8.58 12.11 -10.34
C PHE A 84 -8.87 13.60 -10.35
N ALA A 85 -9.61 14.08 -11.36
CA ALA A 85 -10.05 15.48 -11.42
C ALA A 85 -10.86 15.89 -10.19
N GLY A 86 -11.66 14.96 -9.63
CA GLY A 86 -12.43 15.17 -8.42
C GLY A 86 -11.67 15.02 -7.10
N SER A 87 -10.42 14.53 -7.08
CA SER A 87 -9.71 14.18 -5.83
C SER A 87 -9.71 15.31 -4.80
N THR A 88 -9.55 16.58 -5.23
CA THR A 88 -9.53 17.73 -4.32
C THR A 88 -10.89 18.03 -3.68
N HIS A 89 -12.00 17.62 -4.29
CA HIS A 89 -13.35 17.86 -3.77
C HIS A 89 -13.70 16.98 -2.56
N VAL A 90 -12.95 15.89 -2.36
CA VAL A 90 -13.13 14.97 -1.23
C VAL A 90 -11.96 15.03 -0.23
N GLY A 91 -11.09 16.03 -0.35
CA GLY A 91 -9.91 16.19 0.52
C GLY A 91 -8.73 15.29 0.16
N GLY A 92 -8.71 14.73 -1.04
CA GLY A 92 -7.73 13.75 -1.51
C GLY A 92 -8.39 12.42 -1.85
N ALA A 93 -7.87 11.74 -2.87
CA ALA A 93 -8.27 10.39 -3.24
C ALA A 93 -7.08 9.70 -3.89
N ASP A 94 -6.60 8.63 -3.25
CA ASP A 94 -5.38 7.91 -3.60
C ASP A 94 -5.76 6.45 -3.91
N ALA A 95 -6.11 6.16 -5.16
CA ALA A 95 -6.24 4.78 -5.61
C ALA A 95 -4.83 4.17 -5.82
N ASP A 96 -4.70 2.85 -5.72
CA ASP A 96 -3.38 2.23 -5.85
C ASP A 96 -2.94 2.12 -7.31
N LEU A 97 -3.77 1.53 -8.17
CA LEU A 97 -3.41 1.28 -9.56
C LEU A 97 -4.60 1.15 -10.51
N ILE A 98 -4.32 1.44 -11.78
CA ILE A 98 -5.20 1.12 -12.91
C ILE A 98 -4.40 0.27 -13.90
N VAL A 99 -4.93 -0.89 -14.27
CA VAL A 99 -4.28 -1.83 -15.20
C VAL A 99 -5.22 -2.06 -16.39
N ASP A 100 -4.83 -1.60 -17.58
CA ASP A 100 -5.65 -1.65 -18.81
C ASP A 100 -7.09 -1.15 -18.61
N GLY A 101 -7.26 -0.08 -17.83
CA GLY A 101 -8.57 0.51 -17.53
C GLY A 101 -9.34 -0.18 -16.40
N CYS A 102 -8.81 -1.24 -15.78
CA CYS A 102 -9.36 -1.83 -14.57
C CYS A 102 -8.82 -1.13 -13.33
N LEU A 103 -9.70 -0.59 -12.49
CA LEU A 103 -9.34 0.10 -11.25
C LEU A 103 -9.14 -0.92 -10.12
N ILE A 104 -7.97 -0.89 -9.49
CA ILE A 104 -7.58 -1.86 -8.46
C ILE A 104 -7.09 -1.11 -7.21
N ASP A 105 -7.59 -1.54 -6.05
CA ASP A 105 -7.20 -1.08 -4.72
C ASP A 105 -6.83 -2.32 -3.87
N ILE A 106 -5.58 -2.38 -3.40
CA ILE A 106 -5.01 -3.54 -2.72
C ILE A 106 -5.14 -3.34 -1.21
N LYS A 107 -5.84 -4.26 -0.54
CA LYS A 107 -6.00 -4.26 0.92
C LYS A 107 -5.47 -5.56 1.53
N THR A 108 -4.78 -5.43 2.66
CA THR A 108 -4.38 -6.55 3.52
C THR A 108 -5.23 -6.55 4.78
N THR A 109 -5.90 -7.66 5.11
CA THR A 109 -6.73 -7.74 6.32
C THR A 109 -6.87 -9.17 6.83
N VAL A 110 -6.96 -9.31 8.15
CA VAL A 110 -7.34 -10.57 8.83
C VAL A 110 -8.87 -10.76 8.92
N GLN A 111 -9.66 -9.76 8.51
CA GLN A 111 -11.12 -9.75 8.57
C GLN A 111 -11.76 -9.38 7.21
N PRO A 112 -11.53 -10.16 6.14
CA PRO A 112 -11.93 -9.79 4.78
C PRO A 112 -13.44 -9.52 4.63
N ARG A 113 -14.29 -10.27 5.34
CA ARG A 113 -15.75 -10.07 5.28
C ARG A 113 -16.23 -8.70 5.77
N ARG A 114 -15.44 -8.03 6.62
CA ARG A 114 -15.76 -6.68 7.12
C ARG A 114 -15.23 -5.59 6.19
N GLU A 115 -14.06 -5.81 5.61
CA GLU A 115 -13.40 -4.81 4.77
C GLU A 115 -13.95 -4.74 3.35
N VAL A 116 -14.40 -5.87 2.78
CA VAL A 116 -14.85 -5.93 1.38
C VAL A 116 -15.95 -4.89 1.06
N PRO A 117 -17.04 -4.74 1.85
CA PRO A 117 -18.04 -3.71 1.56
C PRO A 117 -17.48 -2.28 1.56
N ILE A 118 -16.52 -1.98 2.45
CA ILE A 118 -15.90 -0.66 2.55
C ILE A 118 -15.01 -0.40 1.34
N ALA A 119 -14.21 -1.39 0.94
CA ALA A 119 -13.37 -1.32 -0.24
C ALA A 119 -14.18 -1.12 -1.53
N LEU A 120 -15.37 -1.72 -1.63
CA LEU A 120 -16.26 -1.50 -2.79
C LEU A 120 -16.76 -0.05 -2.87
N TYR A 121 -17.13 0.57 -1.75
CA TYR A 121 -17.50 1.98 -1.76
C TYR A 121 -16.32 2.90 -2.10
N GLN A 122 -15.11 2.52 -1.71
CA GLN A 122 -13.89 3.24 -2.06
C GLN A 122 -13.63 3.21 -3.58
N LEU A 123 -13.72 2.03 -4.20
CA LEU A 123 -13.61 1.88 -5.67
C LEU A 123 -14.67 2.69 -6.41
N LEU A 124 -15.94 2.63 -5.97
CA LEU A 124 -17.02 3.45 -6.54
C LEU A 124 -16.72 4.96 -6.41
N GLY A 125 -16.18 5.38 -5.26
CA GLY A 125 -15.75 6.76 -5.05
C GLY A 125 -14.73 7.19 -6.08
N TYR A 126 -13.67 6.41 -6.29
CA TYR A 126 -12.63 6.69 -7.27
C TYR A 126 -13.18 6.77 -8.70
N THR A 127 -14.01 5.81 -9.12
CA THR A 127 -14.64 5.85 -10.44
C THR A 127 -15.47 7.11 -10.64
N LEU A 128 -16.24 7.55 -9.63
CA LEU A 128 -17.05 8.77 -9.73
C LEU A 128 -16.22 10.05 -9.75
N LEU A 129 -14.96 10.04 -9.30
CA LEU A 129 -14.08 11.20 -9.28
C LEU A 129 -13.33 11.42 -10.61
N ASP A 130 -13.32 10.42 -11.51
CA ASP A 130 -12.76 10.52 -12.86
C ASP A 130 -13.71 11.26 -13.82
N TYR A 131 -14.04 12.52 -13.48
CA TYR A 131 -15.10 13.29 -14.16
C TYR A 131 -14.91 13.46 -15.66
N ASP A 132 -13.66 13.57 -16.10
CA ASP A 132 -13.26 13.74 -17.48
C ASP A 132 -12.97 12.41 -18.19
N ASP A 133 -13.25 11.28 -17.54
CA ASP A 133 -12.97 9.93 -18.03
C ASP A 133 -11.51 9.77 -18.49
N ARG A 134 -10.60 10.44 -17.78
CA ARG A 134 -9.19 10.53 -18.18
C ARG A 134 -8.53 9.16 -18.22
N TYR A 135 -8.91 8.28 -17.30
CA TYR A 135 -8.32 6.94 -17.18
C TYR A 135 -9.14 5.85 -17.86
N GLY A 136 -10.32 6.19 -18.42
CA GLY A 136 -11.14 5.25 -19.17
C GLY A 136 -11.56 4.03 -18.35
N ILE A 137 -11.93 4.23 -17.08
CA ILE A 137 -12.17 3.15 -16.12
C ILE A 137 -13.38 2.32 -16.58
N ASN A 138 -13.16 1.05 -16.90
CA ASN A 138 -14.17 0.21 -17.56
C ASN A 138 -14.28 -1.23 -17.04
N GLY A 139 -13.52 -1.58 -16.00
CA GLY A 139 -13.49 -2.93 -15.40
C GLY A 139 -13.26 -2.91 -13.91
#